data_AF-A0A2E6C3G3-F1
#
_entry.id   AF-A0A2E6C3G3-F1
#
_cell.length_a   1.000
_cell.length_b   1.000
_cell.length_c   1.000
_cell.angle_alpha   90.00
_cell.angle_beta   90.00
_cell.angle_gamma   90.00
#
_symmetry.space_group_name_H-M   'P 1'
#
loop_
_entity.id
_entity.type
_entity.pdbx_description
1 polymer ?
#
loop_
_entity_poly.entity_id
_entity_poly.type
_entity_poly.pdbx_seq_one_letter_code
_entity_poly.pdbx_strand_id
1 'polypeptide(L)'
;RIGDVVIQRLTSDVLQIYSEQNYTQTKQQALKHLIGKYPNRVAGTLVSDKSISAHLGEATGDTELIIDLPFYFYRKPELALPLCALKLQEVEFVVKLRHYQDAVDGHLMVKTTDGSHVNFTGTTNRPTIKSMALATDIVFVEDAVRDQLLRRPELDYVITQHQRHQETIPAGTNALRMKLEFSNPMRELYFVIRSRVPTGSSPFDYDNRVTTPNTGEGKTTGIGGRLILFEHLRHLKLSFDGEEILDEVTGKAIFLKAVQPYMHHSKTQLIRRFYSYAFATEPEGPPSGTVNFSLIKDQIVQFELNPQPTYARDVRVYGASHNVLRFSEGKADILYQYTP
;
A
#
# COMPACT_ATOMS: atom_id res chain seq x y z
N ARG A 1 -11.30 -5.36 -13.43
CA ARG A 1 -12.75 -5.07 -13.41
C ARG A 1 -13.47 -6.25 -14.06
N ILE A 2 -14.73 -6.50 -13.71
CA ILE A 2 -15.55 -7.53 -14.36
C ILE A 2 -16.76 -6.80 -14.96
N GLY A 3 -16.87 -6.82 -16.28
CA GLY A 3 -17.67 -5.83 -17.00
C GLY A 3 -17.28 -4.40 -16.59
N ASP A 4 -18.27 -3.56 -16.31
CA ASP A 4 -18.05 -2.16 -15.94
C ASP A 4 -17.69 -1.95 -14.46
N VAL A 5 -17.69 -3.00 -13.63
CA VAL A 5 -17.53 -2.89 -12.18
C VAL A 5 -16.06 -3.11 -11.77
N VAL A 6 -15.49 -2.13 -11.06
CA VAL A 6 -14.16 -2.25 -10.45
C VAL A 6 -14.25 -3.13 -9.20
N ILE A 7 -13.92 -4.42 -9.36
CA ILE A 7 -13.93 -5.38 -8.25
C ILE A 7 -12.83 -5.09 -7.22
N GLN A 8 -11.62 -4.76 -7.66
CA GLN A 8 -10.52 -4.43 -6.76
C GLN A 8 -9.51 -3.56 -7.50
N ARG A 9 -8.92 -2.59 -6.80
CA ARG A 9 -7.83 -1.75 -7.28
C ARG A 9 -6.61 -1.90 -6.37
N LEU A 10 -5.46 -2.18 -6.96
CA LEU A 10 -4.18 -2.19 -6.27
C LEU A 10 -3.41 -0.92 -6.63
N THR A 11 -3.07 -0.11 -5.62
CA THR A 11 -2.21 1.07 -5.81
C THR A 11 -0.76 0.72 -5.49
N SER A 12 0.19 1.58 -5.89
CA SER A 12 1.60 1.37 -5.57
C SER A 12 1.85 1.26 -4.07
N ASP A 13 1.13 2.02 -3.26
CA ASP A 13 1.27 1.99 -1.80
C ASP A 13 0.76 0.67 -1.23
N VAL A 14 -0.37 0.14 -1.75
CA VAL A 14 -0.90 -1.19 -1.36
C VAL A 14 0.10 -2.29 -1.71
N LEU A 15 0.69 -2.26 -2.91
CA LEU A 15 1.73 -3.22 -3.29
C LEU A 15 2.96 -3.12 -2.37
N GLN A 16 3.38 -1.90 -2.04
CA GLN A 16 4.50 -1.67 -1.13
C GLN A 16 4.20 -2.19 0.28
N ILE A 17 3.03 -1.88 0.84
CA ILE A 17 2.56 -2.36 2.15
C ILE A 17 2.54 -3.89 2.17
N TYR A 18 1.90 -4.51 1.18
CA TYR A 18 1.82 -5.97 1.03
C TYR A 18 3.22 -6.60 0.97
N SER A 19 4.14 -6.03 0.18
CA SER A 19 5.51 -6.53 0.06
C SER A 19 6.31 -6.44 1.38
N GLU A 20 5.96 -5.49 2.25
CA GLU A 20 6.62 -5.28 3.54
C GLU A 20 6.09 -6.22 4.61
N GLN A 21 4.76 -6.39 4.71
CA GLN A 21 4.14 -7.15 5.79
C GLN A 21 3.97 -8.65 5.48
N ASN A 22 3.60 -9.01 4.25
CA ASN A 22 3.15 -10.38 3.92
C ASN A 22 4.27 -11.31 3.40
N TYR A 23 5.50 -10.81 3.32
CA TYR A 23 6.67 -11.60 2.89
C TYR A 23 7.72 -11.62 4.00
N THR A 24 8.04 -12.82 4.49
CA THR A 24 9.08 -13.06 5.50
C THR A 24 10.48 -12.64 5.01
N GLN A 25 11.45 -12.52 5.93
CA GLN A 25 12.79 -12.00 5.64
C GLN A 25 13.50 -12.73 4.48
N THR A 26 13.42 -14.06 4.42
CA THR A 26 14.05 -14.84 3.34
C THR A 26 13.44 -14.52 1.97
N LYS A 27 12.12 -14.27 1.90
CA LYS A 27 11.45 -13.90 0.66
C LYS A 27 11.79 -12.47 0.19
N GLN A 28 12.35 -11.62 1.05
CA GLN A 28 12.78 -10.27 0.64
C GLN A 28 13.96 -10.31 -0.33
N GLN A 29 14.86 -11.32 -0.22
CA GLN A 29 15.91 -11.52 -1.21
C GLN A 29 15.35 -11.94 -2.57
N ALA A 30 14.30 -12.76 -2.60
CA ALA A 30 13.60 -13.07 -3.86
C ALA A 30 12.99 -11.80 -4.48
N LEU A 31 12.34 -10.96 -3.66
CA LEU A 31 11.79 -9.68 -4.14
C LEU A 31 12.86 -8.71 -4.68
N LYS A 32 14.11 -8.79 -4.21
CA LYS A 32 15.22 -8.05 -4.83
C LYS A 32 15.41 -8.46 -6.29
N HIS A 33 15.40 -9.76 -6.57
CA HIS A 33 15.58 -10.27 -7.94
C HIS A 33 14.34 -10.08 -8.82
N LEU A 34 13.14 -10.20 -8.24
CA LEU A 34 11.88 -10.11 -8.98
C LEU A 34 11.48 -8.66 -9.31
N ILE A 35 11.64 -7.73 -8.36
CA ILE A 35 11.13 -6.36 -8.47
C ILE A 35 12.15 -5.28 -8.08
N GLY A 36 13.42 -5.63 -7.89
CA GLY A 36 14.46 -4.68 -7.51
C GLY A 36 14.26 -4.08 -6.10
N LYS A 37 13.56 -4.77 -5.20
CA LYS A 37 13.32 -4.28 -3.85
C LYS A 37 14.57 -4.42 -2.97
N TYR A 38 14.90 -3.37 -2.21
CA TYR A 38 15.98 -3.44 -1.22
C TYR A 38 15.63 -4.45 -0.11
N PRO A 39 16.45 -5.49 0.14
CA PRO A 39 16.03 -6.63 0.95
C PRO A 39 16.38 -6.52 2.45
N ASN A 40 17.26 -5.58 2.82
CA ASN A 40 17.82 -5.52 4.16
C ASN A 40 17.00 -4.60 5.06
N ARG A 41 16.92 -4.96 6.35
CA ARG A 41 16.34 -4.11 7.38
C ARG A 41 17.36 -3.07 7.83
N VAL A 42 17.06 -1.79 7.60
CA VAL A 42 17.97 -0.69 7.95
C VAL A 42 17.17 0.48 8.53
N ALA A 43 16.83 0.38 9.82
CA ALA A 43 15.97 1.36 10.48
C ALA A 43 16.65 2.73 10.72
N GLY A 44 17.98 2.76 10.81
CA GLY A 44 18.79 3.94 11.12
C GLY A 44 19.24 4.77 9.92
N THR A 45 18.87 4.37 8.71
CA THR A 45 19.27 5.00 7.45
C THR A 45 18.05 5.53 6.70
N LEU A 46 18.23 6.69 6.08
CA LEU A 46 17.23 7.35 5.24
C LEU A 46 17.04 6.60 3.92
N VAL A 47 15.81 6.56 3.42
CA VAL A 47 15.45 5.82 2.21
C VAL A 47 16.19 6.32 0.96
N SER A 48 16.48 7.62 0.86
CA SER A 48 17.26 8.15 -0.28
C SER A 48 18.76 7.92 -0.18
N ASP A 49 19.26 7.29 0.88
CA ASP A 49 20.68 6.95 0.98
C ASP A 49 21.05 6.11 -0.25
N LYS A 50 22.22 6.36 -0.84
CA LYS A 50 22.63 5.68 -2.06
C LYS A 50 22.74 4.16 -1.88
N SER A 51 23.11 3.70 -0.68
CA SER A 51 23.16 2.26 -0.34
C SER A 51 21.80 1.57 -0.42
N ILE A 52 20.70 2.32 -0.32
CA ILE A 52 19.32 1.84 -0.41
C ILE A 52 18.73 2.17 -1.77
N SER A 53 18.76 3.45 -2.16
CA SER A 53 18.06 3.97 -3.33
C SER A 53 18.76 3.69 -4.66
N ALA A 54 20.08 3.47 -4.66
CA ALA A 54 20.89 3.13 -5.84
C ALA A 54 21.47 1.71 -5.77
N HIS A 55 20.91 0.85 -4.92
CA HIS A 55 21.47 -0.49 -4.63
C HIS A 55 21.48 -1.46 -5.82
N LEU A 56 20.73 -1.16 -6.89
CA LEU A 56 20.70 -1.97 -8.12
C LEU A 56 21.87 -1.65 -9.06
N GLY A 57 22.62 -0.56 -8.80
CA GLY A 57 23.69 -0.09 -9.67
C GLY A 57 23.17 0.66 -10.90
N GLU A 58 24.02 0.78 -11.93
CA GLU A 58 23.69 1.49 -13.16
C GLU A 58 22.71 0.69 -14.03
N ALA A 59 21.72 1.38 -14.59
CA ALA A 59 20.77 0.82 -15.54
C ALA A 59 21.36 0.84 -16.97
N THR A 60 22.38 0.02 -17.23
CA THR A 60 23.08 -0.05 -18.54
C THR A 60 22.51 -1.07 -19.52
N GLY A 61 21.56 -1.88 -19.09
CA GLY A 61 20.97 -2.95 -19.90
C GLY A 61 19.50 -3.21 -19.59
N ASP A 62 18.94 -4.19 -20.29
CA ASP A 62 17.57 -4.61 -20.10
C ASP A 62 17.38 -5.25 -18.73
N THR A 63 16.29 -4.89 -18.06
CA THR A 63 15.91 -5.46 -16.77
C THR A 63 14.55 -6.13 -16.90
N GLU A 64 14.50 -7.42 -16.61
CA GLU A 64 13.25 -8.16 -16.50
C GLU A 64 12.72 -8.03 -15.06
N LEU A 65 11.41 -7.75 -14.93
CA LEU A 65 10.73 -7.60 -13.65
C LEU A 65 9.50 -8.50 -13.62
N ILE A 66 9.33 -9.25 -12.54
CA ILE A 66 8.18 -10.13 -12.30
C ILE A 66 7.45 -9.60 -11.07
N ILE A 67 6.27 -9.02 -11.29
CA ILE A 67 5.51 -8.34 -10.24
C ILE A 67 4.32 -9.21 -9.83
N ASP A 68 4.32 -9.69 -8.59
CA ASP A 68 3.16 -10.33 -7.98
C ASP A 68 2.01 -9.32 -7.80
N LEU A 69 0.80 -9.68 -8.23
CA LEU A 69 -0.42 -8.87 -8.08
C LEU A 69 -1.33 -9.49 -7.01
N PRO A 70 -1.28 -9.02 -5.75
CA PRO A 70 -2.04 -9.59 -4.63
C PRO A 70 -3.51 -9.18 -4.65
N PHE A 71 -4.25 -9.56 -5.70
CA PHE A 71 -5.71 -9.52 -5.70
C PHE A 71 -6.27 -10.50 -4.65
N TYR A 72 -7.56 -10.39 -4.34
CA TYR A 72 -8.20 -11.20 -3.29
C TYR A 72 -8.03 -12.72 -3.47
N PHE A 73 -7.86 -13.20 -4.71
CA PHE A 73 -7.66 -14.61 -5.06
C PHE A 73 -6.19 -15.03 -5.17
N TYR A 74 -5.24 -14.10 -5.01
CA TYR A 74 -3.82 -14.39 -5.11
C TYR A 74 -3.37 -15.33 -3.99
N ARG A 75 -2.82 -16.49 -4.35
CA ARG A 75 -2.46 -17.59 -3.44
C ARG A 75 -3.63 -18.08 -2.56
N LYS A 76 -4.85 -17.91 -3.04
CA LYS A 76 -6.09 -18.39 -2.41
C LYS A 76 -6.92 -19.14 -3.46
N PRO A 77 -6.55 -20.41 -3.80
CA PRO A 77 -7.25 -21.19 -4.81
C PRO A 77 -8.75 -21.33 -4.54
N GLU A 78 -9.17 -21.30 -3.28
CA GLU A 78 -10.56 -21.31 -2.84
C GLU A 78 -11.36 -20.08 -3.27
N LEU A 79 -10.69 -18.98 -3.65
CA LEU A 79 -11.30 -17.75 -4.18
C LEU A 79 -11.00 -17.56 -5.68
N ALA A 80 -10.50 -18.58 -6.38
CA ALA A 80 -10.20 -18.50 -7.80
C ALA A 80 -11.43 -18.07 -8.61
N LEU A 81 -11.22 -17.18 -9.58
CA LEU A 81 -12.27 -16.67 -10.46
C LEU A 81 -12.90 -17.81 -11.26
N PRO A 82 -14.20 -18.13 -11.08
CA PRO A 82 -14.88 -19.19 -11.81
C PRO A 82 -15.25 -18.70 -13.21
N LEU A 83 -14.27 -18.68 -14.13
CA LEU A 83 -14.47 -18.18 -15.50
C LEU A 83 -15.61 -18.92 -16.23
N CYS A 84 -15.84 -20.20 -15.94
CA CYS A 84 -16.96 -20.96 -16.51
C CYS A 84 -18.35 -20.44 -16.09
N ALA A 85 -18.44 -19.75 -14.94
CA ALA A 85 -19.66 -19.13 -14.45
C ALA A 85 -19.88 -17.72 -15.04
N LEU A 86 -18.87 -17.11 -15.65
CA LEU A 86 -18.96 -15.80 -16.32
C LEU A 86 -19.25 -16.02 -17.80
N LYS A 87 -20.49 -15.73 -18.21
CA LYS A 87 -20.95 -15.90 -19.60
C LYS A 87 -21.29 -14.58 -20.28
N LEU A 88 -21.51 -13.52 -19.49
CA LEU A 88 -22.05 -12.24 -19.96
C LEU A 88 -21.14 -11.04 -19.68
N GLN A 89 -19.96 -11.26 -19.10
CA GLN A 89 -19.01 -10.21 -18.73
C GLN A 89 -17.58 -10.67 -18.99
N GLU A 90 -16.72 -9.70 -19.33
CA GLU A 90 -15.29 -9.91 -19.49
C GLU A 90 -14.54 -9.57 -18.19
N VAL A 91 -13.43 -10.27 -17.95
CA VAL A 91 -12.49 -9.95 -16.88
C VAL A 91 -11.34 -9.15 -17.47
N GLU A 92 -11.23 -7.88 -17.09
CA GLU A 92 -10.20 -6.98 -17.61
C GLU A 92 -9.21 -6.56 -16.52
N PHE A 93 -7.93 -6.68 -16.83
CA PHE A 93 -6.84 -6.13 -16.02
C PHE A 93 -6.36 -4.81 -16.64
N VAL A 94 -6.51 -3.71 -15.91
CA VAL A 94 -6.09 -2.38 -16.35
C VAL A 94 -4.88 -1.95 -15.53
N VAL A 95 -3.76 -1.71 -16.21
CA VAL A 95 -2.50 -1.30 -15.58
C VAL A 95 -2.18 0.14 -15.96
N LYS A 96 -2.08 1.03 -14.96
CA LYS A 96 -1.59 2.40 -15.14
C LYS A 96 -0.14 2.48 -14.65
N LEU A 97 0.78 2.74 -15.57
CA LEU A 97 2.19 2.93 -15.25
C LEU A 97 2.47 4.37 -14.82
N ARG A 98 3.47 4.52 -13.96
CA ARG A 98 3.96 5.83 -13.53
C ARG A 98 4.72 6.49 -14.67
N HIS A 99 4.60 7.80 -14.77
CA HIS A 99 5.36 8.57 -15.74
C HIS A 99 6.87 8.56 -15.41
N TYR A 100 7.73 8.53 -16.43
CA TYR A 100 9.17 8.43 -16.21
C TYR A 100 9.83 9.78 -15.84
N GLN A 101 9.25 10.90 -16.27
CA GLN A 101 9.72 12.24 -15.91
C GLN A 101 9.20 12.67 -14.54
N ASP A 102 9.92 13.60 -13.93
CA ASP A 102 9.63 14.18 -12.61
C ASP A 102 8.16 14.60 -12.50
N ALA A 103 7.49 14.11 -11.46
CA ALA A 103 6.09 14.39 -11.16
C ALA A 103 5.90 14.47 -9.65
N VAL A 104 4.95 15.32 -9.22
CA VAL A 104 4.65 15.55 -7.80
C VAL A 104 4.31 14.25 -7.07
N ASP A 105 3.60 13.35 -7.74
CA ASP A 105 3.20 12.05 -7.16
C ASP A 105 4.34 11.01 -7.18
N GLY A 106 5.50 11.36 -7.72
CA GLY A 106 6.68 10.53 -7.94
C GLY A 106 6.81 10.06 -9.39
N HIS A 107 8.03 9.72 -9.78
CA HIS A 107 8.46 9.37 -11.13
C HIS A 107 9.27 8.06 -11.14
N LEU A 108 9.72 7.63 -12.32
CA LEU A 108 10.66 6.51 -12.41
C LEU A 108 12.00 6.94 -11.78
N MET A 109 12.46 6.16 -10.81
CA MET A 109 13.73 6.41 -10.14
C MET A 109 14.85 5.67 -10.84
N VAL A 110 15.67 6.40 -11.58
CA VAL A 110 16.94 5.89 -12.14
C VAL A 110 18.05 6.69 -11.49
N LYS A 111 19.02 5.99 -10.89
CA LYS A 111 20.16 6.60 -10.22
C LYS A 111 21.46 6.22 -10.92
N THR A 112 22.40 7.16 -10.99
CA THR A 112 23.79 6.92 -11.39
C THR A 112 24.57 6.24 -10.25
N THR A 113 25.77 5.72 -10.54
CA THR A 113 26.63 5.05 -9.54
C THR A 113 26.94 5.91 -8.31
N ASP A 114 27.00 7.23 -8.46
CA ASP A 114 27.20 8.19 -7.37
C ASP A 114 25.94 8.39 -6.49
N GLY A 115 24.78 7.86 -6.90
CA GLY A 115 23.49 7.98 -6.22
C GLY A 115 22.63 9.17 -6.65
N SER A 116 23.09 9.96 -7.64
CA SER A 116 22.37 11.09 -8.21
C SER A 116 21.17 10.62 -9.06
N HIS A 117 20.08 11.37 -9.03
CA HIS A 117 18.89 11.07 -9.84
C HIS A 117 19.10 11.50 -11.30
N VAL A 118 18.77 10.61 -12.25
CA VAL A 118 18.81 10.92 -13.67
C VAL A 118 17.55 11.69 -14.06
N ASN A 119 17.71 12.95 -14.48
CA ASN A 119 16.62 13.74 -15.01
C ASN A 119 16.46 13.50 -16.52
N PHE A 120 15.31 12.97 -16.94
CA PHE A 120 14.97 12.70 -18.34
C PHE A 120 14.25 13.86 -19.05
N THR A 121 14.23 15.05 -18.45
CA THR A 121 13.61 16.24 -19.06
C THR A 121 14.47 16.71 -20.23
N GLY A 122 13.88 16.76 -21.43
CA GLY A 122 14.58 17.21 -22.65
C GLY A 122 15.61 16.22 -23.21
N THR A 123 15.72 15.01 -22.67
CA THR A 123 16.65 13.98 -23.17
C THR A 123 16.02 13.11 -24.26
N THR A 124 16.83 12.67 -25.22
CA THR A 124 16.42 11.70 -26.26
C THR A 124 16.53 10.26 -25.78
N ASN A 125 17.48 9.97 -24.88
CA ASN A 125 17.58 8.69 -24.17
C ASN A 125 16.54 8.64 -23.05
N ARG A 126 15.41 8.02 -23.34
CA ARG A 126 14.30 7.79 -22.40
C ARG A 126 14.14 6.30 -22.13
N PRO A 127 13.71 5.90 -20.91
CA PRO A 127 13.37 4.52 -20.62
C PRO A 127 12.20 4.07 -21.50
N THR A 128 12.28 2.85 -22.02
CA THR A 128 11.24 2.23 -22.84
C THR A 128 10.85 0.87 -22.27
N ILE A 129 9.60 0.48 -22.49
CA ILE A 129 9.11 -0.85 -22.14
C ILE A 129 9.22 -1.70 -23.40
N LYS A 130 10.10 -2.70 -23.37
CA LYS A 130 10.32 -3.60 -24.52
C LYS A 130 9.17 -4.58 -24.69
N SER A 131 8.69 -5.16 -23.60
CA SER A 131 7.56 -6.08 -23.57
C SER A 131 6.86 -6.00 -22.21
N MET A 132 5.57 -6.34 -22.20
CA MET A 132 4.78 -6.49 -21.00
C MET A 132 3.76 -7.60 -21.23
N ALA A 133 3.71 -8.57 -20.32
CA ALA A 133 2.79 -9.69 -20.38
C ALA A 133 2.18 -9.93 -19.00
N LEU A 134 0.94 -10.42 -18.99
CA LEU A 134 0.27 -10.88 -17.79
C LEU A 134 0.33 -12.41 -17.76
N ALA A 135 0.98 -12.97 -16.74
CA ALA A 135 0.95 -14.40 -16.49
C ALA A 135 -0.21 -14.74 -15.54
N THR A 136 -0.95 -15.79 -15.86
CA THR A 136 -2.11 -16.26 -15.08
C THR A 136 -2.09 -17.78 -14.94
N ASP A 137 -2.40 -18.27 -13.75
CA ASP A 137 -2.61 -19.71 -13.51
C ASP A 137 -4.07 -20.06 -13.81
N ILE A 138 -4.28 -21.03 -14.73
CA ILE A 138 -5.61 -21.53 -15.10
C ILE A 138 -5.80 -22.92 -14.51
N VAL A 139 -6.89 -23.10 -13.77
CA VAL A 139 -7.28 -24.38 -13.18
C VAL A 139 -8.39 -25.00 -14.02
N PHE A 140 -8.16 -26.22 -14.51
CA PHE A 140 -9.16 -27.02 -15.20
C PHE A 140 -9.82 -27.96 -14.20
N VAL A 141 -11.15 -28.01 -14.24
CA VAL A 141 -11.97 -28.90 -13.40
C VAL A 141 -12.72 -29.91 -14.26
N GLU A 142 -13.02 -31.08 -13.72
CA GLU A 142 -13.83 -32.10 -14.40
C GLU A 142 -15.25 -31.59 -14.70
N ASP A 143 -15.86 -32.11 -15.76
CA ASP A 143 -17.19 -31.72 -16.20
C ASP A 143 -18.24 -31.85 -15.08
N ALA A 144 -18.17 -32.92 -14.28
CA ALA A 144 -19.10 -33.12 -13.17
C ALA A 144 -19.01 -32.02 -12.10
N VAL A 145 -17.79 -31.57 -11.76
CA VAL A 145 -17.54 -30.49 -10.79
C VAL A 145 -17.95 -29.15 -11.38
N ARG A 146 -17.63 -28.91 -12.66
CA ARG A 146 -18.08 -27.72 -13.39
C ARG A 146 -19.60 -27.64 -13.40
N ASP A 147 -20.29 -28.72 -13.72
CA ASP A 147 -21.74 -28.76 -13.78
C ASP A 147 -22.36 -28.56 -12.39
N GLN A 148 -21.76 -29.13 -11.34
CA GLN A 148 -22.19 -28.88 -9.97
C GLN A 148 -22.04 -27.41 -9.57
N LEU A 149 -20.94 -26.76 -9.97
CA LEU A 149 -20.72 -25.33 -9.73
C LEU A 149 -21.76 -24.48 -10.47
N LEU A 150 -22.01 -24.79 -11.74
CA LEU A 150 -22.96 -24.06 -12.60
C LEU A 150 -24.43 -24.29 -12.24
N ARG A 151 -24.76 -25.38 -11.52
CA ARG A 151 -26.11 -25.62 -10.98
C ARG A 151 -26.41 -24.78 -9.74
N ARG A 152 -25.40 -24.19 -9.10
CA ARG A 152 -25.64 -23.30 -7.95
C ARG A 152 -26.34 -22.04 -8.46
N PRO A 153 -27.47 -21.62 -7.85
CA PRO A 153 -28.14 -20.39 -8.27
C PRO A 153 -27.25 -19.17 -8.03
N GLU A 154 -26.50 -19.19 -6.92
CA GLU A 154 -25.57 -18.13 -6.53
C GLU A 154 -24.29 -18.76 -5.94
N LEU A 155 -23.16 -18.12 -6.22
CA LEU A 155 -21.87 -18.41 -5.60
C LEU A 155 -21.29 -17.11 -5.03
N ASP A 156 -21.13 -17.07 -3.71
CA ASP A 156 -20.66 -15.88 -3.00
C ASP A 156 -19.23 -16.06 -2.50
N TYR A 157 -18.36 -15.14 -2.89
CA TYR A 157 -17.00 -15.03 -2.38
C TYR A 157 -16.87 -13.84 -1.45
N VAL A 158 -16.32 -14.07 -0.26
CA VAL A 158 -15.88 -12.98 0.61
C VAL A 158 -14.53 -12.49 0.11
N ILE A 159 -14.53 -11.31 -0.51
CA ILE A 159 -13.34 -10.70 -1.11
C ILE A 159 -12.78 -9.60 -0.21
N THR A 160 -11.55 -9.18 -0.50
CA THR A 160 -10.93 -8.00 0.12
C THR A 160 -10.81 -6.90 -0.92
N GLN A 161 -11.17 -5.69 -0.52
CA GLN A 161 -11.04 -4.47 -1.30
C GLN A 161 -10.23 -3.43 -0.52
N HIS A 162 -9.68 -2.46 -1.24
CA HIS A 162 -8.98 -1.32 -0.65
C HIS A 162 -9.73 -0.03 -0.99
N GLN A 163 -9.90 0.80 0.02
CA GLN A 163 -10.44 2.17 -0.05
C GLN A 163 -9.32 3.14 0.30
N ARG A 164 -9.35 4.35 -0.26
CA ARG A 164 -8.34 5.37 0.01
C ARG A 164 -8.94 6.76 0.18
N HIS A 165 -8.57 7.42 1.28
CA HIS A 165 -8.74 8.85 1.48
C HIS A 165 -7.36 9.51 1.43
N GLN A 166 -7.24 10.69 0.81
CA GLN A 166 -5.97 11.41 0.74
C GLN A 166 -6.16 12.91 0.86
N GLU A 167 -5.22 13.56 1.55
CA GLU A 167 -5.11 15.01 1.61
C GLU A 167 -3.64 15.43 1.47
N THR A 168 -3.42 16.60 0.90
CA THR A 168 -2.09 17.24 0.87
C THR A 168 -2.08 18.41 1.82
N ILE A 169 -1.19 18.37 2.80
CA ILE A 169 -1.00 19.46 3.76
C ILE A 169 0.22 20.32 3.41
N PRO A 170 0.15 21.65 3.59
CA PRO A 170 1.28 22.55 3.38
C PRO A 170 2.48 22.21 4.28
N ALA A 171 3.66 22.64 3.84
CA ALA A 171 4.86 22.60 4.68
C ALA A 171 4.63 23.33 6.02
N GLY A 172 5.19 22.81 7.11
CA GLY A 172 5.03 23.34 8.47
C GLY A 172 3.75 22.92 9.20
N THR A 173 2.79 22.28 8.52
CA THR A 173 1.51 21.85 9.14
C THR A 173 1.71 20.66 10.08
N ASN A 174 1.60 20.84 11.40
CA ASN A 174 1.91 19.76 12.36
C ASN A 174 0.68 19.00 12.90
N ALA A 175 -0.53 19.43 12.54
CA ALA A 175 -1.76 18.75 12.91
C ALA A 175 -2.71 18.68 11.72
N LEU A 176 -3.44 17.57 11.58
CA LEU A 176 -4.43 17.37 10.52
C LEU A 176 -5.63 16.61 11.09
N ARG A 177 -6.85 17.13 10.89
CA ARG A 177 -8.09 16.40 11.18
C ARG A 177 -8.74 16.00 9.86
N MET A 178 -8.80 14.69 9.61
CA MET A 178 -9.37 14.09 8.41
C MET A 178 -10.67 13.37 8.75
N LYS A 179 -11.73 13.60 7.97
CA LYS A 179 -12.96 12.81 8.03
C LYS A 179 -12.92 11.75 6.92
N LEU A 180 -12.86 10.49 7.31
CA LEU A 180 -12.93 9.37 6.39
C LEU A 180 -14.39 9.16 5.95
N GLU A 181 -14.53 8.61 4.75
CA GLU A 181 -15.81 8.24 4.15
C GLU A 181 -15.74 6.78 3.68
N PHE A 182 -15.11 5.92 4.48
CA PHE A 182 -15.03 4.52 4.13
C PHE A 182 -16.34 3.81 4.42
N SER A 183 -16.59 2.74 3.68
CA SER A 183 -17.73 1.85 3.87
C SER A 183 -17.27 0.41 4.10
N ASN A 184 -18.24 -0.47 4.33
CA ASN A 184 -18.09 -1.90 4.51
C ASN A 184 -17.36 -2.33 5.80
N PRO A 185 -17.41 -3.63 6.16
CA PRO A 185 -16.61 -4.17 7.26
C PRO A 185 -15.11 -4.02 7.00
N MET A 186 -14.48 -3.11 7.74
CA MET A 186 -13.06 -2.80 7.67
C MET A 186 -12.27 -3.70 8.62
N ARG A 187 -11.22 -4.35 8.12
CA ARG A 187 -10.35 -5.21 8.93
C ARG A 187 -9.08 -4.53 9.39
N GLU A 188 -8.59 -3.55 8.64
CA GLU A 188 -7.34 -2.85 8.95
C GLU A 188 -7.28 -1.47 8.28
N LEU A 189 -6.66 -0.52 8.98
CA LEU A 189 -6.29 0.79 8.45
C LEU A 189 -4.77 0.90 8.29
N TYR A 190 -4.33 1.54 7.20
CA TYR A 190 -2.94 1.92 6.99
C TYR A 190 -2.83 3.43 6.82
N PHE A 191 -1.81 4.01 7.42
CA PHE A 191 -1.53 5.44 7.36
C PHE A 191 -0.17 5.65 6.69
N VAL A 192 -0.17 6.35 5.57
CA VAL A 192 1.02 6.67 4.78
C VAL A 192 1.18 8.18 4.75
N ILE A 193 2.33 8.66 5.21
CA ILE A 193 2.67 10.08 5.17
C ILE A 193 3.96 10.23 4.39
N ARG A 194 3.95 11.07 3.37
CA ARG A 194 5.11 11.27 2.49
C ARG A 194 5.37 12.75 2.25
N SER A 195 6.65 13.14 2.32
CA SER A 195 7.10 14.46 1.89
C SER A 195 7.04 14.58 0.36
N ARG A 196 6.51 15.68 -0.17
CA ARG A 196 6.57 16.04 -1.60
C ARG A 196 7.93 16.63 -1.95
N VAL A 197 8.96 15.79 -1.92
CA VAL A 197 10.30 16.17 -2.38
C VAL A 197 10.29 16.24 -3.91
N PRO A 198 10.65 17.38 -4.53
CA PRO A 198 10.49 17.59 -5.97
C PRO A 198 11.29 16.64 -6.85
N THR A 199 12.52 16.29 -6.45
CA THR A 199 13.44 15.48 -7.25
C THR A 199 14.19 14.47 -6.37
N GLY A 200 14.60 13.36 -6.96
CA GLY A 200 15.49 12.39 -6.30
C GLY A 200 14.89 11.59 -5.13
N SER A 201 13.58 11.66 -4.91
CA SER A 201 12.87 10.90 -3.88
C SER A 201 12.08 9.74 -4.47
N SER A 202 12.29 8.54 -3.94
CA SER A 202 11.49 7.38 -4.34
C SER A 202 10.01 7.62 -4.07
N PRO A 203 9.10 7.12 -4.93
CA PRO A 203 7.66 7.15 -4.64
C PRO A 203 7.29 6.48 -3.31
N PHE A 204 8.14 5.52 -2.88
CA PHE A 204 8.02 4.76 -1.64
C PHE A 204 8.86 5.33 -0.50
N ASP A 205 9.36 6.56 -0.65
CA ASP A 205 10.08 7.26 0.41
C ASP A 205 9.08 7.92 1.36
N TYR A 206 8.89 7.28 2.51
CA TYR A 206 7.95 7.74 3.55
C TYR A 206 8.68 8.47 4.69
N ASP A 207 9.90 8.96 4.42
CA ASP A 207 10.73 9.59 5.44
C ASP A 207 10.36 11.06 5.63
N ASN A 208 10.42 11.49 6.87
CA ASN A 208 10.43 12.89 7.22
C ASN A 208 11.82 13.48 7.00
N ARG A 209 11.93 14.43 6.08
CA ARG A 209 13.20 15.03 5.64
C ARG A 209 13.57 16.26 6.47
N VAL A 210 13.84 16.05 7.76
CA VAL A 210 14.27 17.11 8.67
C VAL A 210 15.51 16.66 9.42
N THR A 211 16.52 17.54 9.46
CA THR A 211 17.78 17.30 10.16
C THR A 211 17.95 18.36 11.25
N THR A 212 18.14 17.93 12.49
CA THR A 212 18.66 18.81 13.55
C THR A 212 20.19 18.80 13.50
N PRO A 213 20.90 19.88 13.84
CA PRO A 213 22.35 19.82 13.99
C PRO A 213 22.77 18.71 14.96
N ASN A 214 23.85 18.00 14.64
CA ASN A 214 24.47 16.94 15.45
C ASN A 214 23.66 15.63 15.65
N THR A 215 22.53 15.44 14.96
CA THR A 215 21.75 14.17 15.03
C THR A 215 22.05 13.20 13.89
N GLY A 216 22.77 13.63 12.86
CA GLY A 216 22.97 12.89 11.60
C GLY A 216 21.88 13.20 10.57
N GLU A 217 22.18 12.97 9.29
CA GLU A 217 21.29 13.33 8.18
C GLU A 217 19.89 12.72 8.33
N GLY A 218 18.85 13.56 8.16
CA GLY A 218 17.42 13.23 8.24
C GLY A 218 16.90 12.85 9.62
N LYS A 219 17.76 12.87 10.65
CA LYS A 219 17.36 12.62 12.04
C LYS A 219 17.08 13.94 12.73
N THR A 220 16.06 13.98 13.57
CA THR A 220 15.68 15.22 14.27
C THR A 220 15.47 14.99 15.74
N THR A 221 15.73 16.02 16.55
CA THR A 221 15.41 16.02 17.97
C THR A 221 13.97 16.48 18.14
N GLY A 222 13.12 15.60 18.67
CA GLY A 222 11.75 15.90 19.02
C GLY A 222 11.60 16.51 20.41
N ILE A 223 10.34 16.70 20.82
CA ILE A 223 9.99 17.16 22.16
C ILE A 223 10.66 16.29 23.22
N GLY A 224 11.21 16.93 24.26
CA GLY A 224 11.88 16.24 25.37
C GLY A 224 13.22 15.60 24.99
N GLY A 225 13.85 16.03 23.90
CA GLY A 225 15.16 15.51 23.49
C GLY A 225 15.13 14.15 22.78
N ARG A 226 13.94 13.62 22.47
CA ARG A 226 13.77 12.31 21.84
C ARG A 226 14.31 12.32 20.41
N LEU A 227 15.24 11.42 20.09
CA LEU A 227 15.70 11.23 18.72
C LEU A 227 14.59 10.61 17.85
N ILE A 228 14.32 11.23 16.71
CA ILE A 228 13.38 10.76 15.69
C ILE A 228 14.19 10.29 14.47
N LEU A 229 13.93 9.06 14.04
CA LEU A 229 14.62 8.40 12.93
C LEU A 229 13.70 8.43 11.71
N PHE A 230 13.42 9.64 11.22
CA PHE A 230 12.65 9.89 10.00
C PHE A 230 11.12 9.71 10.09
N GLU A 231 10.53 9.51 11.27
CA GLU A 231 9.07 9.43 11.40
C GLU A 231 8.37 10.78 11.13
N HIS A 232 7.33 10.76 10.28
CA HIS A 232 6.36 11.86 10.19
C HIS A 232 5.41 11.91 11.36
N LEU A 233 4.92 10.75 11.81
CA LEU A 233 3.89 10.66 12.84
C LEU A 233 4.52 10.79 14.23
N ARG A 234 3.89 11.57 15.11
CA ARG A 234 4.10 11.50 16.56
C ARG A 234 3.08 10.53 17.16
N HIS A 235 1.81 10.84 16.96
CA HIS A 235 0.68 9.96 17.25
C HIS A 235 -0.52 10.36 16.38
N LEU A 236 -1.56 9.53 16.35
CA LEU A 236 -2.88 9.91 15.84
C LEU A 236 -3.95 9.56 16.86
N LYS A 237 -5.11 10.20 16.77
CA LYS A 237 -6.33 9.77 17.45
C LYS A 237 -7.34 9.30 16.42
N LEU A 238 -8.08 8.26 16.74
CA LEU A 238 -9.15 7.70 15.91
C LEU A 238 -10.43 7.75 16.72
N SER A 239 -11.49 8.31 16.15
CA SER A 239 -12.80 8.34 16.79
C SER A 239 -13.92 8.01 15.82
N PHE A 240 -14.92 7.29 16.31
CA PHE A 240 -16.10 6.89 15.58
C PHE A 240 -17.33 7.41 16.31
N ASP A 241 -18.12 8.27 15.66
CA ASP A 241 -19.32 8.90 16.23
C ASP A 241 -19.06 9.58 17.60
N GLY A 242 -17.85 10.10 17.79
CA GLY A 242 -17.39 10.75 19.03
C GLY A 242 -16.78 9.81 20.07
N GLU A 243 -16.84 8.49 19.89
CA GLU A 243 -16.18 7.51 20.75
C GLU A 243 -14.69 7.38 20.37
N GLU A 244 -13.80 7.40 21.37
CA GLU A 244 -12.35 7.27 21.17
C GLU A 244 -11.96 5.80 20.98
N ILE A 245 -11.39 5.50 19.81
CA ILE A 245 -10.88 4.17 19.45
C ILE A 245 -9.37 4.10 19.63
N LEU A 246 -8.68 5.16 19.24
CA LEU A 246 -7.25 5.36 19.49
C LEU A 246 -7.03 6.71 20.12
N ASP A 247 -6.24 6.70 21.18
CA ASP A 247 -5.81 7.87 21.93
C ASP A 247 -4.34 8.21 21.63
N GLU A 248 -3.77 9.16 22.36
CA GLU A 248 -2.37 9.56 22.19
C GLU A 248 -1.35 8.48 22.62
N VAL A 249 -1.78 7.40 23.27
CA VAL A 249 -0.94 6.30 23.76
C VAL A 249 -0.96 5.12 22.77
N THR A 250 -2.15 4.64 22.44
CA THR A 250 -2.43 3.56 21.49
C THR A 250 -2.27 4.01 20.05
N GLY A 251 -2.38 5.30 19.77
CA GLY A 251 -2.10 5.88 18.46
C GLY A 251 -0.66 6.34 18.25
N LYS A 252 0.29 6.02 19.15
CA LYS A 252 1.71 6.42 19.00
C LYS A 252 2.35 5.77 17.78
N ALA A 253 3.23 6.51 17.13
CA ALA A 253 3.96 6.04 15.96
C ALA A 253 4.68 4.69 16.18
N ILE A 254 5.27 4.47 17.36
CA ILE A 254 5.94 3.19 17.67
C ILE A 254 4.96 2.02 17.79
N PHE A 255 3.78 2.26 18.37
CA PHE A 255 2.75 1.24 18.50
C PHE A 255 2.24 0.82 17.13
N LEU A 256 1.85 1.80 16.30
CA LEU A 256 1.29 1.55 14.97
C LEU A 256 2.31 1.05 13.94
N LYS A 257 3.60 1.36 14.12
CA LYS A 257 4.69 0.93 13.20
C LYS A 257 5.32 -0.39 13.63
N ALA A 258 5.51 -0.63 14.92
CA ALA A 258 6.27 -1.79 15.40
C ALA A 258 5.37 -2.83 16.07
N VAL A 259 4.52 -2.43 17.01
CA VAL A 259 3.72 -3.37 17.80
C VAL A 259 2.61 -4.00 16.96
N GLN A 260 1.85 -3.19 16.21
CA GLN A 260 0.76 -3.67 15.37
C GLN A 260 1.25 -4.69 14.33
N PRO A 261 2.29 -4.43 13.51
CA PRO A 261 2.81 -5.45 12.61
C PRO A 261 3.55 -6.60 13.27
N TYR A 262 4.09 -6.42 14.48
CA TYR A 262 4.67 -7.53 15.24
C TYR A 262 3.58 -8.52 15.69
N MET A 263 2.41 -8.04 16.09
CA MET A 263 1.31 -8.86 16.57
C MET A 263 0.56 -9.57 15.44
N HIS A 264 0.35 -8.88 14.31
CA HIS A 264 -0.66 -9.29 13.33
C HIS A 264 -0.10 -9.69 11.96
N HIS A 265 1.17 -9.36 11.66
CA HIS A 265 1.74 -9.55 10.34
C HIS A 265 2.92 -10.52 10.30
N SER A 266 3.13 -11.13 9.14
CA SER A 266 4.26 -12.03 8.88
C SER A 266 5.63 -11.34 9.04
N LYS A 267 5.68 -10.01 8.92
CA LYS A 267 6.89 -9.21 9.10
C LYS A 267 6.55 -7.75 9.43
N THR A 268 7.36 -7.11 10.27
CA THR A 268 7.39 -5.64 10.37
C THR A 268 8.17 -5.03 9.21
N GLN A 269 7.90 -3.78 8.86
CA GLN A 269 8.53 -3.05 7.76
C GLN A 269 10.08 -3.04 7.87
N LEU A 270 10.78 -3.21 6.74
CA LEU A 270 12.27 -3.19 6.72
C LEU A 270 12.84 -1.79 6.93
N ILE A 271 12.30 -0.83 6.17
CA ILE A 271 12.82 0.53 6.05
C ILE A 271 11.73 1.59 5.84
N ARG A 272 10.55 1.22 5.30
CA ARG A 272 9.49 2.18 4.98
C ARG A 272 8.66 2.52 6.23
N ARG A 273 8.48 3.81 6.53
CA ARG A 273 7.73 4.30 7.70
C ARG A 273 6.25 4.56 7.37
N PHE A 274 5.49 3.49 7.18
CA PHE A 274 4.03 3.54 7.26
C PHE A 274 3.55 2.94 8.58
N TYR A 275 2.31 3.20 8.92
CA TYR A 275 1.69 2.81 10.20
C TYR A 275 0.45 1.98 9.90
N SER A 276 0.12 0.99 10.73
CA SER A 276 -1.12 0.23 10.59
C SER A 276 -1.83 0.00 11.92
N TYR A 277 -3.13 -0.24 11.84
CA TYR A 277 -3.97 -0.62 12.96
C TYR A 277 -4.99 -1.66 12.51
N ALA A 278 -4.86 -2.88 13.01
CA ALA A 278 -5.74 -3.99 12.68
C ALA A 278 -6.92 -4.05 13.67
N PHE A 279 -8.14 -4.16 13.13
CA PHE A 279 -9.33 -4.56 13.87
C PHE A 279 -9.48 -6.08 13.91
N ALA A 280 -8.94 -6.77 12.91
CA ALA A 280 -8.85 -8.22 12.84
C ALA A 280 -7.71 -8.76 13.71
N THR A 281 -7.90 -9.95 14.29
CA THR A 281 -6.81 -10.65 14.98
C THR A 281 -5.77 -11.20 14.00
N GLU A 282 -6.20 -11.63 12.80
CA GLU A 282 -5.37 -12.16 11.72
C GLU A 282 -5.71 -11.47 10.38
N PRO A 283 -5.22 -10.24 10.13
CA PRO A 283 -5.61 -9.44 8.96
C PRO A 283 -5.10 -9.99 7.62
N GLU A 284 -4.08 -10.86 7.60
CA GLU A 284 -3.57 -11.50 6.38
C GLU A 284 -4.44 -12.68 5.91
N GLY A 285 -5.17 -13.30 6.84
CA GLY A 285 -5.92 -14.54 6.67
C GLY A 285 -7.39 -14.35 6.26
N PRO A 286 -8.23 -15.37 6.51
CA PRO A 286 -9.69 -15.26 6.48
C PRO A 286 -10.22 -14.21 7.48
N PRO A 287 -11.48 -13.76 7.34
CA PRO A 287 -12.05 -12.76 8.24
C PRO A 287 -11.98 -13.18 9.72
N SER A 288 -11.36 -12.35 10.55
CA SER A 288 -11.05 -12.64 11.96
C SER A 288 -11.32 -11.45 12.90
N GLY A 289 -12.18 -10.53 12.45
CA GLY A 289 -12.55 -9.32 13.17
C GLY A 289 -12.66 -8.12 12.24
N THR A 290 -13.70 -7.30 12.41
CA THR A 290 -13.96 -6.14 11.56
C THR A 290 -14.75 -5.09 12.32
N VAL A 291 -14.66 -3.84 11.89
CA VAL A 291 -15.59 -2.77 12.27
C VAL A 291 -16.39 -2.38 11.04
N ASN A 292 -17.72 -2.27 11.14
CA ASN A 292 -18.55 -1.89 9.99
C ASN A 292 -18.58 -0.37 9.80
N PHE A 293 -17.76 0.14 8.87
CA PHE A 293 -17.65 1.57 8.60
C PHE A 293 -18.90 2.14 7.93
N SER A 294 -19.73 1.32 7.28
CA SER A 294 -21.02 1.76 6.71
C SER A 294 -22.00 2.28 7.76
N LEU A 295 -21.83 1.92 9.04
CA LEU A 295 -22.72 2.33 10.12
C LEU A 295 -22.22 3.57 10.88
N ILE A 296 -20.96 3.95 10.68
CA ILE A 296 -20.32 5.05 11.41
C ILE A 296 -20.49 6.32 10.60
N LYS A 297 -21.11 7.35 11.20
CA LYS A 297 -21.41 8.63 10.52
C LYS A 297 -20.21 9.57 10.54
N ASP A 298 -19.48 9.60 11.64
CA ASP A 298 -18.30 10.42 11.85
C ASP A 298 -17.08 9.54 12.10
N GLN A 299 -16.34 9.29 11.02
CA GLN A 299 -15.07 8.54 11.04
C GLN A 299 -13.91 9.54 11.04
N ILE A 300 -13.37 9.89 12.20
CA ILE A 300 -12.40 10.99 12.31
C ILE A 300 -11.02 10.48 12.70
N VAL A 301 -10.01 10.85 11.92
CA VAL A 301 -8.59 10.67 12.24
C VAL A 301 -7.95 12.02 12.50
N GLN A 302 -7.32 12.18 13.66
CA GLN A 302 -6.55 13.38 14.01
C GLN A 302 -5.07 13.01 14.07
N PHE A 303 -4.28 13.53 13.14
CA PHE A 303 -2.85 13.33 13.10
C PHE A 303 -2.12 14.43 13.86
N GLU A 304 -1.17 14.02 14.68
CA GLU A 304 -0.17 14.89 15.30
C GLU A 304 1.20 14.51 14.73
N LEU A 305 1.80 15.42 13.98
CA LEU A 305 2.97 15.18 13.15
C LEU A 305 4.22 15.85 13.71
N ASN A 306 5.37 15.22 13.49
CA ASN A 306 6.66 15.86 13.67
C ASN A 306 6.83 17.00 12.65
N PRO A 307 7.61 18.05 12.98
CA PRO A 307 7.86 19.16 12.07
C PRO A 307 8.38 18.72 10.70
N GLN A 308 7.90 19.40 9.66
CA GLN A 308 8.41 19.30 8.29
C GLN A 308 8.27 20.68 7.63
N PRO A 309 9.21 21.61 7.85
CA PRO A 309 9.08 23.00 7.42
C PRO A 309 9.37 23.20 5.92
N THR A 310 10.01 22.24 5.26
CA THR A 310 10.53 22.40 3.90
C THR A 310 9.54 21.92 2.84
N TYR A 311 8.89 20.78 3.08
CA TYR A 311 8.07 20.11 2.06
C TYR A 311 6.61 19.98 2.49
N ALA A 312 5.69 20.19 1.55
CA ALA A 312 4.31 19.74 1.72
C ALA A 312 4.27 18.21 1.92
N ARG A 313 3.20 17.70 2.52
CA ARG A 313 3.05 16.25 2.77
C ARG A 313 1.76 15.72 2.18
N ASP A 314 1.84 14.56 1.55
CA ASP A 314 0.67 13.74 1.27
C ASP A 314 0.39 12.86 2.48
N VAL A 315 -0.82 12.96 3.02
CA VAL A 315 -1.35 12.08 4.05
C VAL A 315 -2.41 11.21 3.39
N ARG A 316 -2.20 9.90 3.40
CA ARG A 316 -3.08 8.91 2.77
C ARG A 316 -3.48 7.90 3.82
N VAL A 317 -4.79 7.67 3.92
CA VAL A 317 -5.35 6.59 4.73
C VAL A 317 -5.90 5.55 3.78
N TYR A 318 -5.51 4.30 4.00
CA TYR A 318 -6.04 3.15 3.28
C TYR A 318 -6.85 2.29 4.24
N GLY A 319 -8.03 1.87 3.81
CA GLY A 319 -8.84 0.89 4.51
C GLY A 319 -8.88 -0.42 3.73
N ALA A 320 -8.56 -1.54 4.37
CA ALA A 320 -8.82 -2.87 3.84
C ALA A 320 -10.20 -3.35 4.33
N SER A 321 -11.15 -3.51 3.41
CA SER A 321 -12.53 -3.89 3.73
C SER A 321 -12.93 -5.21 3.08
N HIS A 322 -13.87 -5.92 3.71
CA HIS A 322 -14.52 -7.07 3.11
C HIS A 322 -15.72 -6.66 2.28
N ASN A 323 -15.99 -7.43 1.23
CA ASN A 323 -17.19 -7.33 0.40
C ASN A 323 -17.56 -8.73 -0.10
N VAL A 324 -18.74 -8.87 -0.69
CA VAL A 324 -19.18 -10.12 -1.31
C VAL A 324 -19.21 -9.94 -2.81
N LEU A 325 -18.44 -10.78 -3.52
CA LEU A 325 -18.53 -10.94 -4.97
C LEU A 325 -19.43 -12.14 -5.26
N ARG A 326 -20.61 -11.87 -5.81
CA ARG A 326 -21.61 -12.87 -6.17
C ARG A 326 -21.47 -13.22 -7.64
N PHE A 327 -21.48 -14.51 -7.95
CA PHE A 327 -21.66 -15.03 -9.31
C PHE A 327 -23.05 -15.64 -9.42
N SER A 328 -23.86 -15.15 -10.34
CA SER A 328 -25.23 -15.61 -10.58
C SER A 328 -25.63 -15.35 -12.03
N GLU A 329 -26.38 -16.27 -12.62
CA GLU A 329 -26.96 -16.11 -13.97
C GLU A 329 -25.95 -15.72 -15.07
N GLY A 330 -24.69 -16.16 -14.96
CA GLY A 330 -23.67 -15.83 -15.97
C GLY A 330 -22.94 -14.50 -15.75
N LYS A 331 -23.18 -13.79 -14.65
CA LYS A 331 -22.58 -12.50 -14.28
C LYS A 331 -21.91 -12.57 -12.91
N ALA A 332 -21.05 -11.59 -12.64
CA ALA A 332 -20.56 -11.27 -11.32
C ALA A 332 -20.82 -9.82 -10.95
N ASP A 333 -21.24 -9.64 -9.70
CA ASP A 333 -21.53 -8.33 -9.11
C ASP A 333 -21.02 -8.28 -7.67
N ILE A 334 -20.61 -7.07 -7.23
CA ILE A 334 -20.34 -6.82 -5.82
C ILE A 334 -21.66 -6.45 -5.12
N LEU A 335 -21.92 -7.04 -3.95
CA LEU A 335 -23.17 -6.77 -3.24
C LEU A 335 -23.23 -5.37 -2.63
N TYR A 336 -22.08 -4.85 -2.18
CA TYR A 336 -22.00 -3.54 -1.54
C TYR A 336 -21.14 -2.59 -2.37
N GLN A 337 -21.73 -1.51 -2.86
CA GLN A 337 -20.99 -0.50 -3.63
C GLN A 337 -20.06 0.30 -2.73
N TYR A 338 -18.91 0.70 -3.28
CA TYR A 338 -17.87 1.40 -2.52
C TYR A 338 -17.04 2.30 -3.43
N THR A 339 -16.28 3.23 -2.84
CA THR A 339 -15.36 4.09 -3.58
C THR A 339 -13.91 3.61 -3.40
N PRO A 340 -13.25 3.11 -4.47
CA PRO A 340 -11.92 2.50 -4.41
C PRO A 340 -10.74 3.47 -4.27
#